data_AF-W7S9V5-F1
#
_entry.id   AF-W7S9V5-F1
#
_cell.length_a   1.000
_cell.length_b   1.000
_cell.length_c   1.000
_cell.angle_alpha   90.00
_cell.angle_beta   90.00
_cell.angle_gamma   90.00
#
_symmetry.space_group_name_H-M   'P 1'
#
loop_
_entity.id
_entity.type
_entity.pdbx_description
1 polymer ?
#
loop_
_entity_poly.entity_id
_entity_poly.type
_entity_poly.pdbx_seq_one_letter_code
_entity_poly.pdbx_strand_id
1 'polypeptide(L)'
;MRTFPSWSLANRNACTGLDSPTLTRLGLPLTSETPKFGGWTCEWGTEDRWAKVWFDQGPPPNADQDGVPAQFGARNGFVSTPTDGSAACEIVMTYRNFTGGGRGLAEAVHVSVGGALGEDQARIAANDVATNI
;
A
#
# COMPACT_ATOMS: atom_id res chain seq x y z
N MET A 1 -9.89 7.48 -23.98
CA MET A 1 -9.02 6.96 -22.89
C MET A 1 -8.51 8.14 -22.09
N ARG A 2 -8.56 8.08 -20.76
CA ARG A 2 -7.97 9.10 -19.88
C ARG A 2 -6.45 8.94 -19.95
N THR A 3 -5.73 10.00 -20.30
CA THR A 3 -4.25 9.98 -20.28
C THR A 3 -3.79 10.29 -18.87
N PHE A 4 -2.96 9.43 -18.29
CA PHE A 4 -2.35 9.67 -16.98
C PHE A 4 -0.95 10.26 -17.15
N PRO A 5 -0.56 11.27 -16.36
CA PRO A 5 0.83 11.74 -16.34
C PRO A 5 1.80 10.60 -16.04
N SER A 6 3.01 10.64 -16.59
CA SER A 6 4.01 9.55 -16.45
C SER A 6 4.35 9.19 -15.00
N TRP A 7 4.22 10.16 -14.09
CA TRP A 7 4.46 10.03 -12.65
C TRP A 7 3.24 9.57 -11.85
N SER A 8 2.08 9.35 -12.49
CA SER A 8 0.91 8.78 -11.82
C SER A 8 1.15 7.34 -11.40
N LEU A 9 0.59 6.94 -10.25
CA LEU A 9 0.51 5.52 -9.86
C LEU A 9 -0.17 4.67 -10.95
N ALA A 10 -0.96 5.27 -11.82
CA ALA A 10 -1.59 4.58 -12.92
C ALA A 10 -0.62 3.90 -13.90
N ASN A 11 0.62 4.39 -13.96
CA ASN A 11 1.68 3.85 -14.79
C ASN A 11 2.69 3.01 -13.98
N ARG A 12 2.40 2.70 -12.71
CA ARG A 12 3.28 1.93 -11.81
C ARG A 12 2.80 0.49 -11.67
N ASN A 13 3.73 -0.38 -11.26
CA ASN A 13 3.46 -1.77 -10.93
C ASN A 13 3.62 -1.98 -9.43
N ALA A 14 2.58 -2.42 -8.75
CA ALA A 14 2.58 -2.69 -7.32
C ALA A 14 3.57 -3.80 -6.93
N CYS A 15 3.89 -4.73 -7.82
CA CYS A 15 4.87 -5.80 -7.53
C CYS A 15 6.30 -5.29 -7.41
N THR A 16 6.59 -4.05 -7.82
CA THR A 16 7.91 -3.43 -7.57
C THR A 16 7.94 -2.61 -6.29
N GLY A 17 6.85 -2.59 -5.51
CA GLY A 17 6.71 -1.75 -4.32
C GLY A 17 7.46 -2.27 -3.09
N LEU A 18 7.73 -3.57 -3.02
CA LEU A 18 8.51 -4.20 -1.94
C LEU A 18 9.77 -4.82 -2.52
N ASP A 19 10.93 -4.46 -1.97
CA ASP A 19 12.20 -5.01 -2.37
C ASP A 19 12.48 -6.39 -1.73
N SER A 20 13.45 -7.14 -2.28
CA SER A 20 13.83 -8.45 -1.74
C SER A 20 14.29 -8.40 -0.26
N PRO A 21 15.09 -7.40 0.17
CA PRO A 21 15.39 -7.20 1.59
C PRO A 21 14.15 -7.07 2.49
N THR A 22 13.13 -6.33 2.05
CA THR A 22 11.88 -6.15 2.79
C THR A 22 11.09 -7.43 2.86
N LEU A 23 10.91 -8.12 1.74
CA LEU A 23 10.27 -9.44 1.72
C LEU A 23 10.99 -10.42 2.67
N THR A 24 12.32 -10.40 2.70
CA THR A 24 13.12 -11.22 3.62
C THR A 24 12.87 -10.84 5.09
N ARG A 25 12.84 -9.55 5.44
CA ARG A 25 12.54 -9.07 6.81
C ARG A 25 11.14 -9.44 7.27
N LEU A 26 10.17 -9.42 6.36
CA LEU A 26 8.80 -9.86 6.62
C LEU A 26 8.70 -11.40 6.68
N GLY A 27 9.75 -12.12 6.26
CA GLY A 27 9.71 -13.58 6.14
C GLY A 27 8.72 -14.04 5.06
N LEU A 28 8.64 -13.28 3.97
CA LEU A 28 7.82 -13.56 2.79
C LEU A 28 8.68 -14.13 1.66
N PRO A 29 8.10 -14.95 0.76
CA PRO A 29 8.84 -15.51 -0.36
C PRO A 29 9.21 -14.43 -1.39
N LEU A 30 10.41 -14.51 -1.95
CA LEU A 30 10.89 -13.55 -2.95
C LEU A 30 10.26 -13.72 -4.34
N THR A 31 9.62 -14.86 -4.61
CA THR A 31 9.13 -15.24 -5.95
C THR A 31 7.64 -15.58 -5.97
N SER A 32 6.93 -15.38 -4.87
CA SER A 32 5.50 -15.71 -4.75
C SER A 32 4.60 -14.49 -4.98
N GLU A 33 5.02 -13.57 -5.84
CA GLU A 33 4.25 -12.38 -6.11
C GLU A 33 3.07 -12.69 -7.04
N THR A 34 1.87 -12.27 -6.63
CA THR A 34 0.64 -12.50 -7.39
C THR A 34 0.10 -11.16 -7.88
N PRO A 35 0.43 -10.72 -9.11
CA PRO A 35 -0.12 -9.49 -9.67
C PRO A 35 -1.62 -9.63 -9.93
N LYS A 36 -2.39 -8.60 -9.57
CA LYS A 36 -3.83 -8.47 -9.80
C LYS A 36 -4.12 -7.10 -10.42
N PHE A 37 -5.32 -6.92 -10.98
CA PHE A 37 -5.78 -5.65 -11.54
C PHE A 37 -4.78 -4.97 -12.49
N GLY A 38 -4.22 -5.73 -13.44
CA GLY A 38 -3.28 -5.17 -14.42
C GLY A 38 -1.96 -4.66 -13.80
N GLY A 39 -1.59 -5.15 -12.62
CA GLY A 39 -0.37 -4.76 -11.91
C GLY A 39 -0.57 -3.67 -10.86
N TRP A 40 -1.78 -3.17 -10.65
CA TRP A 40 -2.08 -2.21 -9.57
C TRP A 40 -2.26 -2.84 -8.19
N THR A 41 -2.24 -4.15 -8.12
CA THR A 41 -2.25 -4.88 -6.85
C THR A 41 -1.23 -6.00 -6.94
N CYS A 42 -0.48 -6.19 -5.88
CA CYS A 42 0.42 -7.30 -5.74
C CYS A 42 0.32 -7.87 -4.33
N GLU A 43 0.48 -9.18 -4.23
CA GLU A 43 0.40 -9.92 -2.98
C GLU A 43 1.57 -10.89 -2.92
N TRP A 44 2.22 -10.97 -1.76
CA TRP A 44 3.30 -11.89 -1.47
C TRP A 44 2.92 -12.68 -0.24
N GLY A 45 3.24 -13.98 -0.20
CA GLY A 45 3.07 -14.78 1.00
C GLY A 45 2.45 -16.15 0.79
N THR A 46 1.99 -16.69 1.89
CA THR A 46 1.28 -17.96 2.05
C THR A 46 -0.02 -17.72 2.83
N GLU A 47 -0.79 -18.77 3.09
CA GLU A 47 -2.03 -18.69 3.87
C GLU A 47 -1.81 -18.11 5.29
N ASP A 48 -0.69 -18.43 5.92
CA ASP A 48 -0.39 -18.03 7.31
C ASP A 48 0.29 -16.66 7.43
N ARG A 49 0.73 -16.08 6.33
CA ARG A 49 1.54 -14.86 6.32
C ARG A 49 1.55 -14.23 4.95
N TRP A 50 1.10 -12.99 4.85
CA TRP A 50 1.04 -12.30 3.58
C TRP A 50 1.21 -10.78 3.73
N ALA A 51 1.67 -10.15 2.65
CA ALA A 51 1.62 -8.72 2.45
C ALA A 51 0.94 -8.42 1.11
N LYS A 52 0.18 -7.35 1.06
CA LYS A 52 -0.52 -6.88 -0.13
C LYS A 52 -0.27 -5.40 -0.30
N VAL A 53 0.15 -5.01 -1.50
CA VAL A 53 0.26 -3.62 -1.91
C VAL A 53 -0.74 -3.37 -3.02
N TRP A 54 -1.50 -2.27 -2.94
CA TRP A 54 -2.32 -1.84 -4.05
C TRP A 54 -2.38 -0.32 -4.16
N PHE A 55 -2.71 0.14 -5.36
CA PHE A 55 -2.92 1.55 -5.64
C PHE A 55 -4.40 1.85 -5.76
N ASP A 56 -4.80 3.00 -5.25
CA ASP A 56 -6.15 3.52 -5.42
C ASP A 56 -6.14 4.98 -5.89
N GLN A 57 -7.23 5.39 -6.52
CA GLN A 57 -7.47 6.78 -6.89
C GLN A 57 -8.89 7.18 -6.48
N GLY A 58 -8.99 8.05 -5.48
CA GLY A 58 -10.27 8.40 -4.86
C GLY A 58 -10.19 9.70 -4.06
N PRO A 59 -11.13 9.91 -3.12
CA PRO A 59 -11.00 10.96 -2.11
C PRO A 59 -9.68 10.83 -1.33
N PRO A 60 -9.11 11.94 -0.83
CA PRO A 60 -7.95 11.86 0.05
C PRO A 60 -8.22 11.05 1.32
N PRO A 61 -7.27 10.20 1.75
CA PRO A 61 -7.38 9.48 3.01
C PRO A 61 -7.59 10.42 4.21
N ASN A 62 -8.35 9.98 5.21
CA ASN A 62 -8.71 10.75 6.39
C ASN A 62 -8.86 9.87 7.64
N ALA A 63 -8.78 10.51 8.81
CA ALA A 63 -8.75 9.79 10.09
C ALA A 63 -10.06 9.03 10.40
N ASP A 64 -11.20 9.49 9.88
CA ASP A 64 -12.50 8.88 10.16
C ASP A 64 -12.67 7.54 9.44
N GLN A 65 -12.00 7.36 8.30
CA GLN A 65 -12.14 6.17 7.46
C GLN A 65 -10.90 5.27 7.49
N ASP A 66 -9.72 5.87 7.58
CA ASP A 66 -8.46 5.17 7.34
C ASP A 66 -7.65 4.92 8.63
N GLY A 67 -8.17 5.40 9.76
CA GLY A 67 -7.62 5.15 11.08
C GLY A 67 -6.72 6.24 11.62
N VAL A 68 -5.68 5.86 12.36
CA VAL A 68 -4.86 6.80 13.13
C VAL A 68 -3.82 7.45 12.20
N PRO A 69 -3.69 8.79 12.18
CA PRO A 69 -2.66 9.46 11.41
C PRO A 69 -1.25 8.98 11.77
N ALA A 70 -0.42 8.76 10.75
CA ALA A 70 0.96 8.33 10.89
C ALA A 70 1.84 8.92 9.77
N GLN A 71 3.15 8.93 10.00
CA GLN A 71 4.14 9.39 9.04
C GLN A 71 5.04 8.22 8.62
N PHE A 72 5.26 8.08 7.30
CA PHE A 72 6.06 7.02 6.68
C PHE A 72 7.07 7.66 5.73
N GLY A 73 8.30 7.84 6.20
CA GLY A 73 9.30 8.67 5.51
C GLY A 73 8.80 10.10 5.28
N ALA A 74 8.80 10.54 4.02
CA ALA A 74 8.30 11.86 3.61
C ALA A 74 6.77 11.90 3.35
N ARG A 75 6.06 10.78 3.53
CA ARG A 75 4.64 10.66 3.21
C ARG A 75 3.79 10.64 4.47
N ASN A 76 2.66 11.34 4.41
CA ASN A 76 1.61 11.22 5.42
C ASN A 76 0.69 10.07 5.07
N GLY A 77 0.17 9.39 6.08
CA GLY A 77 -0.75 8.30 5.92
C GLY A 77 -1.56 8.03 7.18
N PHE A 78 -2.26 6.91 7.16
CA PHE A 78 -3.10 6.45 8.26
C PHE A 78 -2.86 4.96 8.45
N VAL A 79 -3.01 4.51 9.69
CA VAL A 79 -2.90 3.10 10.07
C VAL A 79 -4.19 2.67 10.74
N SER A 80 -4.70 1.51 10.33
CA SER A 80 -5.86 0.88 10.93
C SER A 80 -5.64 -0.61 11.10
N THR A 81 -6.46 -1.23 11.95
CA THR A 81 -6.58 -2.68 12.02
C THR A 81 -7.93 -3.03 11.39
N PRO A 82 -7.95 -3.68 10.22
CA PRO A 82 -9.21 -4.02 9.56
C PRO A 82 -10.12 -4.86 10.44
N THR A 83 -11.40 -4.51 10.48
CA THR A 83 -12.39 -5.14 11.36
C THR A 83 -12.77 -6.56 10.91
N ASP A 84 -12.45 -6.94 9.67
CA ASP A 84 -12.70 -8.28 9.14
C ASP A 84 -11.71 -9.34 9.66
N GLY A 85 -10.65 -8.93 10.35
CA GLY A 85 -9.64 -9.80 10.95
C GLY A 85 -8.74 -10.50 9.93
N SER A 86 -8.87 -10.22 8.63
CA SER A 86 -8.05 -10.82 7.59
C SER A 86 -6.61 -10.29 7.63
N ALA A 87 -6.46 -9.02 8.01
CA ALA A 87 -5.20 -8.33 8.16
C ALA A 87 -4.96 -7.93 9.61
N ALA A 88 -3.71 -8.06 10.05
CA ALA A 88 -3.27 -7.55 11.34
C ALA A 88 -3.10 -6.01 11.31
N CYS A 89 -2.86 -5.44 10.13
CA CYS A 89 -2.66 -4.01 9.94
C CYS A 89 -2.89 -3.61 8.47
N GLU A 90 -3.53 -2.46 8.28
CA GLU A 90 -3.63 -1.76 7.00
C GLU A 90 -3.11 -0.34 7.13
N ILE A 91 -2.31 0.07 6.17
CA ILE A 91 -1.74 1.41 6.05
C ILE A 91 -2.15 1.97 4.71
N VAL A 92 -2.64 3.21 4.71
CA VAL A 92 -2.83 4.00 3.49
C VAL A 92 -1.94 5.23 3.52
N MET A 93 -1.23 5.47 2.43
CA MET A 93 -0.33 6.60 2.26
C MET A 93 -0.78 7.45 1.09
N THR A 94 -0.81 8.77 1.29
CA THR A 94 -1.06 9.68 0.17
C THR A 94 0.18 9.74 -0.71
N TYR A 95 0.05 9.30 -1.98
CA TYR A 95 1.11 9.46 -2.98
C TYR A 95 1.14 10.89 -3.50
N ARG A 96 -0.03 11.41 -3.86
CA ARG A 96 -0.25 12.80 -4.28
C ARG A 96 -1.69 13.21 -4.13
N ASN A 97 -1.91 14.52 -3.99
CA ASN A 97 -3.22 15.14 -4.16
C ASN A 97 -3.30 15.81 -5.54
N PHE A 98 -4.48 15.80 -6.15
CA PHE A 98 -4.75 16.48 -7.41
C PHE A 98 -6.24 16.86 -7.51
N THR A 99 -6.59 17.73 -8.46
CA THR A 99 -7.99 18.03 -8.76
C THR A 99 -8.43 17.27 -10.00
N GLY A 100 -9.51 16.50 -9.90
CA GLY A 100 -10.11 15.78 -11.03
C GLY A 100 -11.61 16.01 -11.06
N GLY A 101 -12.14 16.45 -12.22
CA GLY A 101 -13.58 16.71 -12.36
C GLY A 101 -14.12 17.75 -11.35
N GLY A 102 -13.30 18.72 -10.95
CA GLY A 102 -13.65 19.74 -9.95
C GLY A 102 -13.63 19.27 -8.49
N ARG A 103 -13.18 18.05 -8.21
CA ARG A 103 -13.06 17.51 -6.84
C ARG A 103 -11.61 17.29 -6.46
N GLY A 104 -11.30 17.48 -5.18
CA GLY A 104 -10.03 17.05 -4.60
C GLY A 104 -9.96 15.53 -4.56
N LEU A 105 -8.93 14.97 -5.18
CA LEU A 105 -8.67 13.54 -5.24
C LEU A 105 -7.24 13.28 -4.79
N ALA A 106 -6.98 12.04 -4.40
CA ALA A 106 -5.65 11.52 -4.15
C ALA A 106 -5.37 10.29 -5.01
N GLU A 107 -4.11 10.07 -5.32
CA GLU A 107 -3.61 8.72 -5.54
C GLU A 107 -3.03 8.24 -4.22
N ALA A 108 -3.42 7.03 -3.82
CA ALA A 108 -3.04 6.45 -2.56
C ALA A 108 -2.34 5.11 -2.79
N VAL A 109 -1.39 4.81 -1.91
CA VAL A 109 -0.78 3.48 -1.82
C VAL A 109 -1.26 2.83 -0.55
N HIS A 110 -1.82 1.65 -0.68
CA HIS A 110 -2.26 0.85 0.43
C HIS A 110 -1.30 -0.32 0.63
N VAL A 111 -1.04 -0.63 1.89
CA VAL A 111 -0.24 -1.76 2.34
C VAL A 111 -1.03 -2.48 3.41
N SER A 112 -1.31 -3.76 3.21
CA SER A 112 -1.94 -4.59 4.21
C SER A 112 -1.03 -5.78 4.50
N VAL A 113 -0.90 -6.13 5.78
CA VAL A 113 -0.19 -7.33 6.22
C VAL A 113 -1.10 -8.15 7.10
N GLY A 114 -1.09 -9.46 6.88
CA GLY A 114 -1.96 -10.39 7.58
C GLY A 114 -1.28 -11.71 7.92
N GLY A 115 -2.04 -12.55 8.62
CA GLY A 115 -1.55 -13.77 9.23
C GLY A 115 -0.73 -13.51 10.50
N ALA A 116 0.30 -14.32 10.75
CA ALA A 116 1.20 -14.18 11.90
C ALA A 116 2.24 -13.04 11.76
N LEU A 117 1.87 -11.95 11.07
CA LEU A 117 2.64 -10.71 10.99
C LEU A 117 2.07 -9.67 11.96
N GLY A 118 2.94 -8.99 12.71
CA GLY A 118 2.54 -7.94 13.65
C GLY A 118 2.59 -6.53 13.04
N GLU A 119 2.08 -5.54 13.77
CA GLU A 119 2.07 -4.13 13.35
C GLU A 119 3.45 -3.56 13.00
N ASP A 120 4.50 -3.99 13.69
CA ASP A 120 5.88 -3.55 13.42
C ASP A 120 6.33 -3.92 12.00
N GLN A 121 5.93 -5.10 11.53
CA GLN A 121 6.24 -5.56 10.19
C GLN A 121 5.48 -4.75 9.14
N ALA A 122 4.23 -4.35 9.42
CA ALA A 122 3.46 -3.44 8.57
C ALA A 122 4.17 -2.10 8.38
N ARG A 123 4.70 -1.54 9.47
CA ARG A 123 5.44 -0.26 9.43
C ARG A 123 6.73 -0.39 8.63
N ILE A 124 7.46 -1.52 8.74
CA ILE A 124 8.65 -1.77 7.92
C ILE A 124 8.27 -1.81 6.43
N ALA A 125 7.23 -2.57 6.07
CA ALA A 125 6.74 -2.66 4.70
C ALA A 125 6.34 -1.29 4.14
N ALA A 126 5.56 -0.51 4.90
CA ALA A 126 5.11 0.81 4.49
C ALA A 126 6.27 1.81 4.29
N ASN A 127 7.29 1.78 5.15
CA ASN A 127 8.47 2.62 4.96
C ASN A 127 9.22 2.26 3.66
N ASP A 128 9.36 0.97 3.35
CA ASP A 128 10.00 0.53 2.10
C ASP A 128 9.21 0.97 0.86
N VAL A 129 7.89 0.79 0.89
CA VAL A 129 7.00 1.30 -0.16
C VAL A 129 7.14 2.81 -0.31
N ALA A 130 7.18 3.56 0.79
CA ALA A 130 7.30 5.02 0.76
C ALA A 130 8.61 5.50 0.13
N THR A 131 9.69 4.72 0.25
CA THR A 131 11.00 5.04 -0.34
C THR A 131 11.19 4.56 -1.77
N ASN A 132 10.44 3.56 -2.23
CA ASN A 132 10.64 2.90 -3.53
C ASN A 132 9.56 3.23 -4.59
N ILE A 133 8.53 4.02 -4.25
CA ILE A 133 7.45 4.46 -5.16
C ILE A 133 7.53 5.94 -5.57
#